data_AF-A0A9X8YP80-F1
#
_entry.id   AF-A0A9X8YP80-F1
#
_cell.length_a   1.000
_cell.length_b   1.000
_cell.length_c   1.000
_cell.angle_alpha   90.00
_cell.angle_beta   90.00
_cell.angle_gamma   90.00
#
_symmetry.space_group_name_H-M   'P 1'
#
loop_
_entity.id
_entity.type
_entity.pdbx_description
1 polymer ?
#
loop_
_entity_poly.entity_id
_entity_poly.type
_entity_poly.pdbx_seq_one_letter_code
_entity_poly.pdbx_strand_id
1 'polypeptide(L)'
;KNTDTLKQGYVTGIEPGTSYAYPVTVEREQKRVKQLQPGASAQFDLTYTLLHSKAQVADLAQKIADIQGKVKIDENDAPIATE
;
A
#
# COMPACT_ATOMS: atom_id res chain seq x y z
N LYS A 1 -10.96 -2.95 -9.15
CA LYS A 1 -9.68 -2.96 -9.90
C LYS A 1 -8.80 -4.03 -9.23
N ASN A 2 -8.51 -5.22 -9.73
CA ASN A 2 -8.58 -5.85 -11.06
C ASN A 2 -9.49 -7.08 -11.03
N THR A 3 -10.41 -7.18 -11.99
CA THR A 3 -11.05 -8.44 -12.39
C THR A 3 -10.47 -8.81 -13.74
N ASP A 4 -9.17 -9.11 -13.78
CA ASP A 4 -8.49 -9.46 -15.02
C ASP A 4 -8.59 -10.95 -15.28
N THR A 5 -8.95 -11.28 -16.52
CA THR A 5 -8.90 -12.66 -17.03
C THR A 5 -7.46 -13.05 -17.33
N LEU A 6 -7.19 -14.36 -17.46
CA LEU A 6 -5.88 -14.92 -17.78
C LEU A 6 -5.23 -14.33 -19.05
N LYS A 7 -6.01 -13.71 -19.94
CA LYS A 7 -5.56 -13.11 -21.21
C LYS A 7 -5.11 -11.63 -21.08
N GLN A 8 -5.40 -10.96 -19.97
CA GLN A 8 -5.25 -9.49 -19.85
C GLN A 8 -4.02 -9.07 -19.04
N GLY A 9 -3.47 -9.94 -18.19
CA GLY A 9 -2.20 -9.71 -17.50
C GLY A 9 -2.01 -10.60 -16.27
N TYR A 10 -0.77 -11.00 -16.00
CA TYR A 10 -0.39 -11.67 -14.75
C TYR A 10 0.52 -10.74 -13.94
N VAL A 11 -0.12 -9.82 -13.22
CA VAL A 11 0.54 -8.72 -12.51
C VAL A 11 -0.03 -8.56 -11.11
N THR A 12 0.83 -8.16 -10.18
CA THR A 12 0.43 -7.77 -8.82
C THR A 12 0.98 -6.37 -8.52
N GLY A 13 0.19 -5.55 -7.84
CA GLY A 13 0.59 -4.22 -7.38
C GLY A 13 0.87 -4.21 -5.89
N ILE A 14 1.94 -3.52 -5.48
CA ILE A 14 2.14 -3.05 -4.11
C ILE A 14 2.15 -1.53 -4.22
N GLU A 15 1.10 -0.87 -3.73
CA GLU A 15 0.76 0.50 -4.11
C GLU A 15 0.82 1.46 -2.90
N PRO A 16 2.03 1.81 -2.41
CA PRO A 16 2.15 2.81 -1.35
C PRO A 16 1.67 4.18 -1.86
N GLY A 17 0.77 4.80 -1.10
CA GLY A 17 0.20 6.09 -1.45
C GLY A 17 -0.37 6.82 -0.24
N THR A 18 -0.81 8.06 -0.44
CA THR A 18 -1.47 8.86 0.61
C THR A 18 -2.97 8.57 0.74
N SER A 19 -3.52 7.75 -0.17
CA SER A 19 -4.94 7.48 -0.35
C SER A 19 -5.12 6.06 -0.88
N TYR A 20 -6.31 5.49 -0.67
CA TYR A 20 -6.70 4.22 -1.26
C TYR A 20 -7.23 4.43 -2.69
N ALA A 21 -7.44 3.35 -3.43
CA ALA A 21 -7.90 3.38 -4.82
C ALA A 21 -9.41 3.71 -4.99
N TYR A 22 -10.01 4.43 -4.04
CA TYR A 22 -11.38 4.93 -4.12
C TYR A 22 -11.46 6.26 -4.89
N PRO A 23 -12.65 6.67 -5.37
CA PRO A 23 -12.87 7.99 -5.94
C PRO A 23 -12.49 9.11 -4.96
N VAL A 24 -12.11 10.28 -5.51
CA VAL A 24 -11.69 11.43 -4.69
C VAL A 24 -12.77 11.94 -3.74
N THR A 25 -14.05 11.69 -4.04
CA THR A 25 -15.18 12.00 -3.14
C THR A 25 -15.06 11.22 -1.84
N VAL A 26 -14.90 9.89 -1.92
CA VAL A 26 -14.67 9.01 -0.77
C VAL A 26 -13.41 9.42 -0.02
N GLU A 27 -12.30 9.66 -0.71
CA GLU A 27 -11.04 10.05 -0.07
C GLU A 27 -11.12 11.41 0.65
N ARG A 28 -11.93 12.35 0.15
CA ARG A 28 -12.20 13.64 0.80
C ARG A 28 -13.08 13.48 2.03
N GLU A 29 -14.18 12.73 1.92
CA GLU A 29 -15.08 12.43 3.04
C GLU A 29 -14.35 11.72 4.18
N GLN A 30 -13.46 10.79 3.83
CA GLN A 30 -12.62 10.06 4.78
C GLN A 30 -11.30 10.78 5.12
N LYS A 31 -11.15 12.05 4.71
CA LYS A 31 -10.06 12.97 5.09
C LYS A 31 -8.65 12.48 4.76
N ARG A 32 -8.49 11.67 3.71
CA ARG A 32 -7.19 11.17 3.24
C ARG A 32 -6.50 12.10 2.24
N VAL A 33 -7.25 12.92 1.51
CA VAL A 33 -6.69 13.91 0.58
C VAL A 33 -5.83 14.94 1.33
N LYS A 34 -4.52 14.93 1.07
CA LYS A 34 -3.57 15.86 1.70
C LYS A 34 -3.64 17.24 1.06
N GLN A 35 -3.43 18.27 1.89
CA GLN A 35 -3.33 19.66 1.44
C GLN A 35 -1.87 20.11 1.55
N LEU A 36 -1.37 20.80 0.52
CA LEU A 36 -0.04 21.41 0.52
C LEU A 36 -0.22 22.93 0.46
N GLN A 37 0.36 23.63 1.43
CA GLN A 37 0.25 25.09 1.51
C GLN A 37 1.09 25.78 0.42
N PRO A 38 0.79 27.04 0.07
CA PRO A 38 1.62 27.80 -0.86
C PRO A 38 3.08 27.85 -0.39
N GLY A 39 4.00 27.49 -1.28
CA GLY A 39 5.45 27.46 -1.00
C GLY A 39 5.93 26.25 -0.18
N ALA A 40 5.04 25.33 0.22
CA ALA A 40 5.42 24.10 0.90
C ALA A 40 5.82 22.99 -0.08
N SER A 41 6.59 22.03 0.41
CA SER A 41 7.02 20.83 -0.33
C SER A 41 6.69 19.58 0.47
N ALA A 42 6.41 18.48 -0.21
CA ALA A 42 6.30 17.14 0.37
C ALA A 42 7.36 16.23 -0.28
N GLN A 43 7.97 15.37 0.53
CA GLN A 43 9.00 14.42 0.09
C GLN A 43 8.49 13.00 0.23
N PHE A 44 8.89 12.14 -0.72
CA PHE A 44 8.56 10.72 -0.73
C PHE A 44 9.83 9.95 -1.08
N ASP A 45 10.33 9.17 -0.12
CA ASP A 45 11.54 8.38 -0.28
C ASP A 45 11.17 6.89 -0.31
N LEU A 46 11.52 6.22 -1.40
CA LEU A 46 11.24 4.80 -1.60
C LEU A 46 12.51 4.09 -2.05
N THR A 47 12.71 2.87 -1.56
CA THR A 47 13.78 1.97 -2.01
C THR A 47 13.16 0.72 -2.60
N TYR A 48 13.56 0.37 -3.82
CA TYR A 48 13.20 -0.88 -4.47
C TYR A 48 14.39 -1.82 -4.49
N THR A 49 14.17 -3.09 -4.16
CA THR A 49 15.23 -4.09 -4.11
C THR A 49 14.74 -5.37 -4.80
N LEU A 50 15.50 -5.85 -5.78
CA LEU A 50 15.30 -7.17 -6.36
C LEU A 50 15.92 -8.22 -5.43
N LEU A 51 15.09 -9.03 -4.80
CA LEU A 51 15.55 -10.18 -4.02
C LEU A 51 15.73 -11.36 -4.98
N HIS A 52 16.97 -11.75 -5.19
CA HIS A 52 17.35 -12.79 -6.17
C HIS A 52 17.89 -14.06 -5.50
N SER A 53 17.76 -14.18 -4.17
CA SER A 53 18.15 -15.37 -3.42
C SER A 53 17.22 -15.66 -2.25
N LYS A 54 17.19 -16.92 -1.83
CA LYS A 54 16.42 -17.36 -0.65
C LYS A 54 16.87 -16.66 0.63
N ALA A 55 18.17 -16.40 0.78
CA ALA A 55 18.72 -15.71 1.95
C ALA A 55 18.19 -14.28 2.04
N GLN A 56 18.20 -13.52 0.93
CA GLN A 56 17.65 -12.16 0.89
C GLN A 56 16.15 -12.11 1.23
N VAL A 57 15.38 -13.10 0.78
CA VAL A 57 13.96 -13.22 1.13
C VAL A 57 13.80 -13.49 2.63
N ALA A 58 14.57 -14.43 3.20
CA ALA A 58 14.51 -14.76 4.62
C ALA A 58 14.90 -13.56 5.51
N ASP A 59 15.96 -12.85 5.14
CA ASP A 59 16.42 -11.67 5.88
C ASP A 59 15.36 -10.56 5.87
N LEU A 60 14.72 -10.29 4.73
CA LEU A 60 13.65 -9.30 4.66
C LEU A 60 12.41 -9.75 5.43
N ALA A 61 12.04 -11.03 5.35
CA ALA A 61 10.92 -11.58 6.10
C ALA A 61 11.15 -11.45 7.62
N GLN A 62 12.38 -11.66 8.11
CA GLN A 62 12.72 -11.44 9.50
C GLN A 62 12.58 -9.97 9.89
N LYS A 63 13.08 -9.04 9.07
CA LYS A 63 12.90 -7.60 9.31
C LYS A 63 11.42 -7.20 9.40
N ILE A 64 10.57 -7.75 8.52
CA ILE A 64 9.12 -7.52 8.57
C ILE A 64 8.52 -8.09 9.86
N ALA A 65 8.93 -9.29 10.27
CA ALA A 65 8.48 -9.91 11.52
C ALA A 65 8.86 -9.09 12.75
N ASP A 66 10.08 -8.52 12.76
CA ASP A 66 10.55 -7.66 13.85
C ASP A 66 9.73 -6.36 13.92
N ILE A 67 9.36 -5.77 12.78
CA ILE A 67 8.48 -4.59 12.70
C ILE A 67 7.07 -4.93 13.22
N GLN A 68 6.52 -6.08 12.82
CA GLN A 68 5.20 -6.55 13.30
C GLN A 68 5.21 -6.75 14.82
N GLY A 69 6.30 -7.32 15.35
CA GLY A 69 6.48 -7.59 16.77
C GLY A 69 5.32 -8.39 17.36
N LYS A 70 4.58 -7.80 18.30
CA LYS A 70 3.43 -8.41 18.97
C LYS A 70 2.09 -7.82 18.53
N VAL A 71 2.08 -6.95 17.52
CA VAL A 71 0.84 -6.34 17.03
C VAL A 71 -0.01 -7.46 16.44
N LYS A 72 -1.26 -7.58 16.89
CA LYS A 72 -2.21 -8.54 16.32
C LYS A 72 -2.74 -8.00 15.00
N ILE A 73 -2.80 -8.84 13.97
CA ILE A 73 -3.47 -8.52 12.71
C ILE A 73 -4.98 -8.52 12.96
N ASP A 74 -5.64 -7.43 12.56
CA ASP A 74 -7.09 -7.31 12.58
C ASP A 74 -7.62 -7.42 11.15
N GLU A 75 -8.32 -8.50 10.87
CA GLU A 75 -8.92 -8.78 9.56
C GLU A 75 -10.39 -8.37 9.61
N ASN A 76 -10.78 -7.40 8.80
CA ASN A 76 -12.15 -6.90 8.72
C ASN A 76 -12.73 -7.19 7.34
N ASP A 77 -13.82 -7.97 7.32
CA ASP A 77 -14.50 -8.37 6.08
C ASP A 77 -15.32 -7.23 5.45
N ALA A 78 -15.63 -6.18 6.21
CA ALA A 78 -16.41 -5.04 5.71
C ALA A 78 -15.51 -4.05 4.92
N PRO A 79 -15.92 -3.64 3.72
CA PRO A 79 -15.26 -2.56 3.00
C PRO A 79 -15.26 -1.27 3.82
N ILE A 80 -14.18 -0.49 3.73
CA ILE A 80 -14.07 0.79 4.44
C ILE A 80 -14.95 1.90 3.84
N ALA A 81 -15.44 1.69 2.62
CA ALA A 81 -16.35 2.59 1.89
C ALA A 81 -17.13 1.83 0.82
N THR A 82 -18.25 2.42 0.38
CA THR A 82 -18.95 2.07 -0.87
C THR A 82 -18.75 3.23 -1.85
N GLU A 83 -18.44 2.90 -3.11
CA GLU A 83 -18.26 3.88 -4.19
C GLU A 83 -19.57 4.34 -4.82
#